data_AF-A0A942UQI6-F1
#
_entry.id   AF-A0A942UQI6-F1
#
_cell.length_a   1.000
_cell.length_b   1.000
_cell.length_c   1.000
_cell.angle_alpha   90.00
_cell.angle_beta   90.00
_cell.angle_gamma   90.00
#
_symmetry.space_group_name_H-M   'P 1'
#
loop_
_entity.id
_entity.type
_entity.pdbx_description
1 polymer ?
#
loop_
_entity_poly.entity_id
_entity_poly.type
_entity_poly.pdbx_seq_one_letter_code
_entity_poly.pdbx_strand_id
1 'polypeptide(L)'
;MFSKNIDIDYNIISQNNIPLLVNNPEWKKLFGNIENKHINSEKNKLLSSLKKEKEYNIKLKQLQKDKRKAMVNIVNLSHRVNNDDDKSLKSLEHARNEIININEKIEDTRFELETIPREIRRANYELLKVTVTVAYEGLKEMESKLNPINDEIQEFRIKLKELIEDKNDYEEKINDTYTFLHGMIGKKEIEKLDKDFL
;
A
#
# COMPACT_ATOMS: atom_id res chain seq x y z
N MET A 1 20.19 -7.27 -13.52
CA MET A 1 19.70 -8.61 -13.15
C MET A 1 18.20 -8.60 -13.31
N PHE A 2 17.66 -9.38 -14.25
CA PHE A 2 16.23 -9.42 -14.53
C PHE A 2 15.51 -10.18 -13.41
N SER A 3 14.68 -9.46 -12.66
CA SER A 3 13.77 -10.00 -11.65
C SER A 3 12.95 -11.14 -12.24
N LYS A 4 12.87 -12.27 -11.52
CA LYS A 4 11.90 -13.33 -11.85
C LYS A 4 10.53 -12.66 -11.95
N ASN A 5 9.95 -12.73 -13.14
CA ASN A 5 8.59 -12.25 -13.38
C ASN A 5 7.69 -13.11 -12.49
N ILE A 6 7.24 -12.58 -11.35
CA ILE A 6 6.30 -13.31 -10.51
C ILE A 6 5.03 -13.41 -11.34
N ASP A 7 4.80 -14.60 -11.90
CA ASP A 7 3.64 -14.88 -12.72
C ASP A 7 2.46 -15.12 -11.79
N ILE A 8 1.93 -14.00 -11.30
CA ILE A 8 0.76 -13.99 -10.47
C ILE A 8 -0.43 -14.22 -11.40
N ASP A 9 -1.14 -15.33 -11.21
CA ASP A 9 -2.23 -15.70 -12.10
C ASP A 9 -3.44 -14.77 -11.90
N TYR A 10 -3.84 -14.06 -12.97
CA TYR A 10 -4.96 -13.12 -12.95
C TYR A 10 -6.26 -13.78 -12.49
N ASN A 11 -6.46 -15.06 -12.83
CA ASN A 11 -7.68 -15.78 -12.50
C ASN A 11 -7.80 -16.05 -10.99
N ILE A 12 -6.71 -16.46 -10.34
CA ILE A 12 -6.66 -16.76 -8.90
C ILE A 12 -6.91 -15.50 -8.06
N ILE A 13 -6.35 -14.37 -8.51
CA ILE A 13 -6.47 -13.10 -7.80
C ILE A 13 -7.82 -12.40 -8.07
N SER A 14 -8.36 -12.54 -9.28
CA SER A 14 -9.67 -11.96 -9.62
C SER A 14 -10.82 -12.54 -8.80
N GLN A 15 -10.71 -13.81 -8.37
CA GLN A 15 -11.65 -14.47 -7.48
C GLN A 15 -11.65 -13.89 -6.05
N ASN A 16 -10.57 -13.23 -5.64
CA ASN A 16 -10.36 -12.83 -4.25
C ASN A 16 -10.86 -11.40 -3.92
N ASN A 17 -11.69 -10.83 -4.80
CA ASN A 17 -12.37 -9.53 -4.63
C ASN A 17 -11.47 -8.44 -4.00
N ILE A 18 -10.33 -8.17 -4.64
CA ILE A 18 -9.27 -7.32 -4.09
C ILE A 18 -9.83 -5.90 -3.83
N PRO A 19 -9.72 -5.39 -2.59
CA PRO A 19 -10.06 -4.01 -2.31
C PRO A 19 -9.10 -3.06 -3.06
N LEU A 20 -9.55 -1.84 -3.34
CA LEU A 20 -8.70 -0.82 -3.97
C LEU A 20 -7.47 -0.56 -3.09
N LEU A 21 -6.27 -0.86 -3.60
CA LEU A 21 -5.03 -0.78 -2.83
C LEU A 21 -4.74 0.64 -2.36
N VAL A 22 -5.13 1.64 -3.14
CA VAL A 22 -5.00 3.06 -2.80
C VAL A 22 -5.89 3.48 -1.62
N ASN A 23 -6.89 2.68 -1.24
CA ASN A 23 -7.71 2.91 -0.05
C ASN A 23 -7.28 2.06 1.14
N ASN A 24 -6.41 1.06 0.95
CA ASN A 24 -5.98 0.17 2.02
C ASN A 24 -4.92 0.87 2.92
N PRO A 25 -5.17 1.01 4.24
CA PRO A 25 -4.25 1.67 5.15
C PRO A 25 -2.94 0.91 5.36
N GLU A 26 -2.96 -0.42 5.32
CA GLU A 26 -1.78 -1.27 5.47
C GLU A 26 -0.86 -1.12 4.26
N TRP A 27 -1.45 -1.10 3.06
CA TRP A 27 -0.70 -0.85 1.83
C TRP A 27 -0.06 0.54 1.84
N LYS A 28 -0.76 1.57 2.32
CA LYS A 28 -0.18 2.92 2.47
C LYS A 28 0.96 2.95 3.48
N LYS A 29 0.84 2.22 4.59
CA LYS A 29 1.89 2.18 5.62
C LYS A 29 3.16 1.51 5.11
N LEU A 30 3.02 0.42 4.36
CA LEU A 30 4.14 -0.37 3.85
C LEU A 30 4.75 0.23 2.58
N PHE A 31 3.92 0.61 1.61
CA PHE A 31 4.35 1.02 0.26
C PHE A 31 4.15 2.51 -0.04
N GLY A 32 3.58 3.28 0.88
CA GLY A 32 3.24 4.70 0.64
C GLY A 32 4.44 5.61 0.41
N ASN A 33 5.58 5.30 1.03
CA ASN A 33 6.83 6.07 0.96
C ASN A 33 7.96 5.34 0.22
N ILE A 34 7.69 4.20 -0.41
CA ILE A 34 8.75 3.48 -1.13
C ILE A 34 9.09 4.25 -2.41
N GLU A 35 10.38 4.56 -2.61
CA GLU A 35 10.93 5.21 -3.81
C GLU A 35 10.95 4.26 -5.04
N ASN A 36 9.92 3.42 -5.20
CA ASN A 36 9.83 2.54 -6.34
C ASN A 36 9.07 3.25 -7.48
N LYS A 37 9.79 3.58 -8.55
CA LYS A 37 9.25 4.24 -9.75
C LYS A 37 8.07 3.46 -10.36
N HIS A 38 8.10 2.13 -10.34
CA HIS A 38 7.03 1.30 -10.87
C HIS A 38 5.77 1.37 -10.01
N ILE A 39 5.91 1.28 -8.68
CA ILE A 39 4.77 1.43 -7.75
C ILE A 39 4.13 2.81 -7.90
N ASN A 40 4.94 3.87 -7.96
CA ASN A 40 4.42 5.23 -8.12
C ASN A 40 3.77 5.46 -9.49
N SER A 41 4.31 4.89 -10.58
CA SER A 41 3.68 4.92 -11.90
C SER A 41 2.29 4.26 -11.88
N GLU A 42 2.19 3.03 -11.39
CA GLU A 42 0.92 2.30 -11.34
C GLU A 42 -0.09 2.93 -10.37
N LYS A 43 0.39 3.45 -9.23
CA LYS A 43 -0.42 4.25 -8.29
C LYS A 43 -1.00 5.49 -8.97
N ASN A 44 -0.18 6.23 -9.73
CA ASN A 44 -0.64 7.41 -10.45
C ASN A 44 -1.63 7.07 -11.56
N LYS A 45 -1.44 5.95 -12.27
CA LYS A 45 -2.42 5.44 -13.24
C LYS A 45 -3.75 5.15 -12.56
N LEU A 46 -3.76 4.42 -11.45
CA LEU A 46 -4.99 4.14 -10.70
C LEU A 46 -5.67 5.43 -10.23
N LEU A 47 -4.91 6.37 -9.66
CA LEU A 47 -5.43 7.67 -9.24
C LEU A 47 -6.01 8.47 -10.40
N SER A 48 -5.38 8.41 -11.58
CA SER A 48 -5.87 9.06 -12.80
C SER A 48 -7.20 8.45 -13.27
N SER A 49 -7.34 7.13 -13.24
CA SER A 49 -8.61 6.45 -13.59
C SER A 49 -9.73 6.78 -12.60
N LEU A 50 -9.42 6.84 -11.29
CA LEU A 50 -10.38 7.28 -10.27
C LEU A 50 -10.78 8.74 -10.43
N LYS A 51 -9.85 9.60 -10.87
CA LYS A 51 -10.15 11.01 -11.17
C LYS A 51 -11.05 11.13 -12.40
N LYS A 52 -10.73 10.38 -13.47
CA LYS A 52 -11.58 10.29 -14.67
C LYS A 52 -13.00 9.87 -14.29
N GLU A 53 -13.17 8.82 -13.49
CA GLU A 53 -14.50 8.38 -13.02
C GLU A 53 -15.31 9.52 -12.39
N LYS A 54 -14.67 10.32 -11.53
CA LYS A 54 -15.31 11.48 -10.89
C LYS A 54 -15.66 12.57 -11.92
N GLU A 55 -14.75 12.88 -12.84
CA GLU A 55 -14.95 13.88 -13.88
C GLU A 55 -16.10 13.49 -14.82
N TYR A 56 -16.16 12.24 -15.29
CA TYR A 56 -17.24 11.73 -16.13
C TYR A 56 -18.59 11.71 -15.38
N ASN A 57 -18.61 11.39 -14.08
CA ASN A 57 -19.81 11.49 -13.26
C ASN A 57 -20.33 12.93 -13.13
N ILE A 58 -19.44 13.92 -12.95
CA ILE A 58 -19.80 15.34 -12.91
C ILE A 58 -20.33 15.78 -14.29
N LYS A 59 -19.63 15.40 -15.36
CA LYS A 59 -20.02 15.69 -16.74
C LYS A 59 -21.40 15.11 -17.07
N LEU A 60 -21.68 13.87 -16.66
CA LEU A 60 -22.99 13.25 -16.84
C LEU A 60 -24.10 14.04 -16.13
N LYS A 61 -23.86 14.46 -14.89
CA LYS A 61 -24.82 15.29 -14.13
C LYS A 61 -25.07 16.65 -14.80
N GLN A 62 -24.02 17.29 -15.33
CA GLN A 62 -24.15 18.54 -16.09
C GLN A 62 -24.94 18.34 -17.38
N LEU A 63 -24.59 17.34 -18.19
CA LEU A 63 -25.31 17.02 -19.44
C LEU A 63 -26.79 16.71 -19.18
N GLN A 64 -27.12 15.99 -18.10
CA GLN A 64 -28.51 15.75 -17.70
C GLN A 64 -29.25 17.05 -17.31
N LYS A 65 -28.57 17.97 -16.62
CA LYS A 65 -29.14 19.28 -16.26
C LYS A 65 -29.37 20.14 -17.51
N ASP A 66 -28.42 20.13 -18.43
CA ASP A 66 -28.50 20.89 -19.67
C ASP A 66 -29.58 20.32 -20.60
N LYS A 67 -29.72 18.98 -20.66
CA LYS A 67 -30.86 18.31 -21.31
C LYS A 67 -32.20 18.80 -20.75
N ARG A 68 -32.34 18.87 -19.42
CA ARG A 68 -33.58 19.37 -18.78
C ARG A 68 -33.86 20.82 -19.15
N LYS A 69 -32.84 21.69 -19.14
CA LYS A 69 -33.00 23.09 -19.55
C LYS A 69 -33.39 23.21 -21.03
N ALA A 70 -32.73 22.47 -21.91
CA ALA A 70 -33.06 22.44 -23.33
C ALA A 70 -34.49 21.93 -23.59
N MET A 71 -34.95 20.90 -22.86
CA MET A 71 -36.33 20.41 -22.92
C MET A 71 -37.35 21.49 -22.49
N VAL A 72 -37.11 22.18 -21.38
CA VAL A 72 -37.97 23.28 -20.93
C VAL A 72 -38.00 24.42 -21.95
N ASN A 73 -36.84 24.75 -22.54
CA ASN A 73 -36.76 25.75 -23.60
C ASN A 73 -37.57 25.34 -24.85
N ILE A 74 -37.50 24.07 -25.28
CA ILE A 74 -38.33 23.57 -26.39
C ILE A 74 -39.82 23.69 -26.08
N VAL A 75 -40.26 23.30 -24.88
CA VAL A 75 -41.68 23.40 -24.50
C VAL A 75 -42.14 24.86 -24.53
N ASN A 76 -41.34 25.77 -23.98
CA ASN A 76 -41.62 27.21 -23.99
C ASN A 76 -41.64 27.80 -25.42
N LEU A 77 -40.69 27.41 -26.27
CA LEU A 77 -40.63 27.84 -27.68
C LEU A 77 -41.79 27.26 -28.48
N SER A 78 -42.16 25.99 -28.25
CA SER A 78 -43.32 25.34 -28.90
C SER A 78 -44.62 26.06 -28.56
N HIS A 79 -44.78 26.50 -27.31
CA HIS A 79 -45.95 27.27 -26.89
C HIS A 79 -46.01 28.67 -27.54
N ARG A 80 -44.86 29.26 -27.88
CA ARG A 80 -44.75 30.57 -28.58
C ARG A 80 -44.93 30.47 -30.09
N VAL A 81 -44.42 29.41 -30.72
CA VAL A 81 -44.64 29.13 -32.15
C VAL A 81 -46.13 28.96 -32.46
N ASN A 82 -46.91 28.37 -31.55
CA ASN A 82 -48.35 28.20 -31.69
C ASN A 82 -49.16 29.53 -31.67
N ASN A 83 -48.51 30.67 -31.39
CA ASN A 83 -49.10 32.01 -31.36
C ASN A 83 -48.61 32.90 -32.54
N ASP A 84 -48.29 32.32 -33.69
CA ASP A 84 -47.91 32.99 -34.96
C ASP A 84 -46.61 33.83 -34.94
N ASP A 85 -45.50 33.25 -34.48
CA ASP A 85 -44.17 33.89 -34.56
C ASP A 85 -43.20 33.03 -35.40
N ASP A 86 -43.11 33.32 -36.69
CA ASP A 86 -42.39 32.54 -37.72
C ASP A 86 -40.85 32.45 -37.45
N LYS A 87 -40.30 33.38 -36.65
CA LYS A 87 -38.90 33.35 -36.18
C LYS A 87 -38.63 32.25 -35.14
N SER A 88 -39.67 31.75 -34.47
CA SER A 88 -39.56 30.76 -33.40
C SER A 88 -39.38 29.33 -33.94
N LEU A 89 -39.72 29.07 -35.21
CA LEU A 89 -39.56 27.76 -35.88
C LEU A 89 -38.08 27.35 -36.01
N LYS A 90 -37.22 28.23 -36.50
CA LYS A 90 -35.76 27.98 -36.61
C LYS A 90 -35.09 27.78 -35.25
N SER A 91 -35.54 28.53 -34.24
CA SER A 91 -35.04 28.42 -32.87
C SER A 91 -35.44 27.09 -32.23
N LEU A 92 -36.63 26.58 -32.55
CA LEU A 92 -37.12 25.28 -32.09
C LEU A 92 -36.37 24.12 -32.75
N GLU A 93 -36.08 24.22 -34.05
CA GLU A 93 -35.28 23.23 -34.77
C GLU A 93 -33.84 23.17 -34.25
N HIS A 94 -33.23 24.32 -33.95
CA HIS A 94 -31.90 24.37 -33.34
C HIS A 94 -31.89 23.73 -31.94
N ALA A 95 -32.88 24.06 -31.09
CA ALA A 95 -33.00 23.46 -29.77
C ALA A 95 -33.24 21.94 -29.82
N ARG A 96 -33.98 21.45 -30.83
CA ARG A 96 -34.19 20.01 -31.07
C ARG A 96 -32.88 19.32 -31.44
N ASN A 97 -32.08 19.91 -32.32
CA ASN A 97 -30.76 19.40 -32.68
C ASN A 97 -29.78 19.44 -31.49
N GLU A 98 -29.84 20.47 -30.64
CA GLU A 98 -29.06 20.50 -29.40
C GLU A 98 -29.43 19.34 -28.46
N ILE A 99 -30.71 18.99 -28.32
CA ILE A 99 -31.11 17.84 -27.51
C ILE A 99 -30.59 16.53 -28.07
N ILE A 100 -30.63 16.34 -29.40
CA ILE A 100 -30.09 15.13 -30.04
C ILE A 100 -28.60 15.00 -29.74
N ASN A 101 -27.83 16.07 -29.92
CA ASN A 101 -26.40 16.11 -29.60
C ASN A 101 -26.11 15.89 -28.10
N ILE A 102 -26.94 16.46 -27.20
CA ILE A 102 -26.82 16.22 -25.76
C ILE A 102 -27.12 14.76 -25.42
N ASN A 103 -28.10 14.13 -26.08
CA ASN A 103 -28.41 12.72 -25.88
C ASN A 103 -27.25 11.82 -26.33
N GLU A 104 -26.68 12.06 -27.50
CA GLU A 104 -25.50 11.33 -27.99
C GLU A 104 -24.34 11.45 -26.99
N LYS A 105 -24.02 12.68 -26.55
CA LYS A 105 -22.97 12.90 -25.52
C LYS A 105 -23.26 12.21 -24.19
N ILE A 106 -24.53 12.06 -23.80
CA ILE A 106 -24.92 11.34 -22.59
C ILE A 106 -24.66 9.84 -22.76
N GLU A 107 -25.03 9.27 -23.90
CA GLU A 107 -24.80 7.85 -24.18
C GLU A 107 -23.30 7.53 -24.28
N ASP A 108 -22.50 8.36 -24.96
CA ASP A 108 -21.04 8.22 -24.99
C ASP A 108 -20.45 8.29 -23.57
N THR A 109 -20.89 9.26 -22.77
CA THR A 109 -20.44 9.43 -21.38
C THR A 109 -20.85 8.24 -20.50
N ARG A 110 -22.01 7.63 -20.75
CA ARG A 110 -22.46 6.43 -20.05
C ARG A 110 -21.63 5.21 -20.42
N PHE A 111 -21.34 5.03 -21.69
CA PHE A 111 -20.49 3.95 -22.17
C PHE A 111 -19.10 4.03 -21.53
N GLU A 112 -18.48 5.21 -21.51
CA GLU A 112 -17.19 5.42 -20.82
C GLU A 112 -17.29 5.15 -19.31
N LEU A 113 -18.40 5.50 -18.66
CA LEU A 113 -18.61 5.19 -17.24
C LEU A 113 -18.77 3.68 -16.97
N GLU A 114 -19.22 2.89 -17.93
CA GLU A 114 -19.28 1.43 -17.81
C GLU A 114 -17.92 0.76 -18.00
N THR A 115 -17.04 1.35 -18.83
CA THR A 115 -15.68 0.81 -19.08
C THR A 115 -14.70 1.15 -17.96
N ILE A 116 -14.81 2.35 -17.36
CA ILE A 116 -13.90 2.86 -16.31
C ILE A 116 -13.73 1.88 -15.13
N PRO A 117 -14.79 1.27 -14.55
CA PRO A 117 -14.63 0.30 -13.47
C PRO A 117 -13.75 -0.89 -13.84
N ARG A 118 -13.78 -1.34 -15.10
CA ARG A 118 -12.92 -2.42 -15.59
C ARG A 118 -11.47 -1.96 -15.70
N GLU A 119 -11.23 -0.73 -16.15
CA GLU A 119 -9.91 -0.12 -16.19
C GLU A 119 -9.32 0.04 -14.79
N ILE A 120 -10.12 0.50 -13.83
CA ILE A 120 -9.72 0.64 -12.42
C ILE A 120 -9.32 -0.73 -11.86
N ARG A 121 -10.12 -1.78 -12.10
CA ARG A 121 -9.77 -3.14 -11.66
C ARG A 121 -8.46 -3.62 -12.27
N ARG A 122 -8.25 -3.37 -13.56
CA ARG A 122 -6.99 -3.74 -14.24
C ARG A 122 -5.79 -2.98 -13.68
N ALA A 123 -5.90 -1.66 -13.50
CA ALA A 123 -4.84 -0.86 -12.91
C ALA A 123 -4.55 -1.24 -11.45
N ASN A 124 -5.58 -1.60 -10.67
CA ASN A 124 -5.41 -2.10 -9.29
C ASN A 124 -4.66 -3.44 -9.27
N TYR A 125 -4.92 -4.30 -10.24
CA TYR A 125 -4.23 -5.58 -10.40
C TYR A 125 -2.76 -5.41 -10.78
N GLU A 126 -2.44 -4.55 -11.75
CA GLU A 126 -1.05 -4.24 -12.12
C GLU A 126 -0.28 -3.66 -10.92
N LEU A 127 -0.91 -2.75 -10.18
CA LEU A 127 -0.34 -2.21 -8.95
C LEU A 127 -0.09 -3.32 -7.91
N LEU A 128 -1.01 -4.27 -7.74
CA LEU A 128 -0.82 -5.41 -6.85
C LEU A 128 0.38 -6.25 -7.28
N LYS A 129 0.49 -6.57 -8.56
CA LYS A 129 1.57 -7.41 -9.08
C LYS A 129 2.94 -6.81 -8.81
N VAL A 130 3.09 -5.52 -9.07
CA VAL A 130 4.33 -4.79 -8.77
C VAL A 130 4.58 -4.75 -7.27
N THR A 131 3.55 -4.46 -6.46
CA THR A 131 3.65 -4.43 -4.99
C THR A 131 4.15 -5.76 -4.44
N VAL A 132 3.54 -6.88 -4.85
CA VAL A 132 3.90 -8.23 -4.40
C VAL A 132 5.34 -8.55 -4.80
N THR A 133 5.75 -8.21 -6.02
CA THR A 133 7.12 -8.44 -6.50
C THR A 133 8.14 -7.73 -5.61
N VAL A 134 7.92 -6.44 -5.35
CA VAL A 134 8.81 -5.65 -4.49
C VAL A 134 8.78 -6.14 -3.05
N ALA A 135 7.61 -6.55 -2.53
CA ALA A 135 7.46 -7.09 -1.19
C ALA A 135 8.29 -8.36 -0.99
N TYR A 136 8.21 -9.30 -1.94
CA TYR A 136 8.96 -10.56 -1.85
C TYR A 136 10.46 -10.36 -2.06
N GLU A 137 10.88 -9.46 -2.95
CA GLU A 137 12.29 -9.08 -3.09
C GLU A 137 12.82 -8.49 -1.76
N GLY A 138 12.07 -7.59 -1.12
CA GLY A 138 12.41 -7.02 0.18
C GLY A 138 12.44 -8.06 1.31
N LEU A 139 11.46 -8.98 1.35
CA LEU A 139 11.44 -10.08 2.32
C LEU A 139 12.68 -10.95 2.21
N LYS A 140 13.06 -11.32 0.98
CA LYS A 140 14.25 -12.14 0.73
C LYS A 140 15.52 -11.43 1.18
N GLU A 141 15.64 -10.14 0.93
CA GLU A 141 16.79 -9.35 1.37
C GLU A 141 16.84 -9.26 2.91
N MET A 142 15.70 -9.01 3.55
CA MET A 142 15.61 -8.97 5.02
C MET A 142 15.95 -10.32 5.65
N GLU A 143 15.44 -11.42 5.11
CA GLU A 143 15.75 -12.78 5.58
C GLU A 143 17.23 -13.10 5.41
N SER A 144 17.83 -12.71 4.27
CA SER A 144 19.26 -12.88 4.02
C SER A 144 20.13 -12.09 4.99
N LYS A 145 19.66 -10.96 5.52
CA LYS A 145 20.35 -10.18 6.55
C LYS A 145 20.05 -10.68 7.96
N LEU A 146 18.87 -11.26 8.18
CA LEU A 146 18.45 -11.77 9.48
C LEU A 146 19.21 -13.05 9.85
N ASN A 147 19.40 -13.97 8.91
CA ASN A 147 20.09 -15.24 9.15
C ASN A 147 21.50 -15.06 9.77
N PRO A 148 22.42 -14.27 9.19
CA PRO A 148 23.75 -14.10 9.77
C PRO A 148 23.71 -13.42 11.15
N ILE A 149 22.78 -12.49 11.39
CA ILE A 149 22.58 -11.89 12.72
C ILE A 149 22.14 -12.96 13.72
N ASN A 150 21.23 -13.84 13.33
CA ASN A 150 20.74 -14.90 14.19
C ASN A 150 21.86 -15.91 14.51
N ASP A 151 22.69 -16.24 13.53
CA ASP A 151 23.85 -17.11 13.70
C ASP A 151 24.87 -16.48 14.66
N GLU A 152 25.19 -15.19 14.47
CA GLU A 152 26.08 -14.44 15.36
C GLU A 152 25.54 -14.36 16.80
N ILE A 153 24.22 -14.19 16.96
CA ILE A 153 23.56 -14.25 18.27
C ILE A 153 23.74 -15.64 18.92
N GLN A 154 23.64 -16.73 18.15
CA GLN A 154 23.87 -18.08 18.69
C GLN A 154 25.33 -18.28 19.10
N GLU A 155 26.29 -17.81 18.30
CA GLU A 155 27.71 -17.87 18.65
C GLU A 155 28.00 -17.13 19.96
N PHE A 156 27.46 -15.92 20.13
CA PHE A 156 27.61 -15.18 21.37
C PHE A 156 26.95 -15.88 22.57
N ARG A 157 25.82 -16.57 22.37
CA ARG A 157 25.19 -17.36 23.44
C ARG A 157 26.05 -18.54 23.89
N ILE A 158 26.69 -19.24 22.94
CA ILE A 158 27.60 -20.34 23.26
C ILE A 158 28.79 -19.80 24.05
N LYS A 159 29.43 -18.73 23.55
CA LYS A 159 30.57 -18.11 24.22
C LYS A 159 30.22 -17.56 25.60
N LEU A 160 29.03 -16.98 25.77
CA LEU A 160 28.55 -16.51 27.07
C LEU A 160 28.40 -17.69 28.04
N LYS A 161 27.91 -18.83 27.57
CA LYS A 161 27.79 -20.04 28.39
C LYS A 161 29.15 -20.54 28.87
N GLU A 162 30.14 -20.61 27.97
CA GLU A 162 31.52 -20.99 28.32
C GLU A 162 32.12 -20.03 29.37
N LEU A 163 31.95 -18.71 29.18
CA LEU A 163 32.44 -17.72 30.15
C LEU A 163 31.75 -17.83 31.52
N ILE A 164 30.47 -18.22 31.56
CA ILE A 164 29.75 -18.45 32.81
C ILE A 164 30.29 -19.70 33.52
N GLU A 165 30.58 -20.78 32.77
CA GLU A 165 31.19 -21.99 33.32
C GLU A 165 32.58 -21.68 33.89
N ASP A 166 33.45 -21.02 33.12
CA ASP A 166 34.77 -20.59 33.59
C ASP A 166 34.69 -19.71 34.84
N LYS A 167 33.75 -18.75 34.86
CA LYS A 167 33.53 -17.89 36.02
C LYS A 167 33.19 -18.72 37.26
N ASN A 168 32.26 -19.66 37.15
CA ASN A 168 31.84 -20.50 38.28
C ASN A 168 33.01 -21.37 38.78
N ASP A 169 33.79 -21.95 37.87
CA ASP A 169 34.97 -22.76 38.22
C ASP A 169 36.02 -21.93 38.98
N TYR A 170 36.26 -20.68 38.58
CA TYR A 170 37.17 -19.79 39.29
C TYR A 170 36.61 -19.37 40.65
N GLU A 171 35.31 -19.04 40.73
CA GLU A 171 34.66 -18.70 42.00
C GLU A 171 34.72 -19.87 43.00
N GLU A 172 34.48 -21.11 42.54
CA GLU A 172 34.61 -22.33 43.36
C GLU A 172 36.05 -22.52 43.84
N LYS A 173 37.04 -22.46 42.94
CA LYS A 173 38.46 -22.58 43.31
C LYS A 173 38.91 -21.51 44.30
N ILE A 174 38.46 -20.26 44.12
CA ILE A 174 38.77 -19.17 45.05
C ILE A 174 38.18 -19.48 46.43
N ASN A 175 36.90 -19.88 46.48
CA ASN A 175 36.21 -20.18 47.73
C ASN A 175 36.82 -21.41 48.45
N ASP A 176 37.16 -22.46 47.72
CA ASP A 176 37.81 -23.67 48.24
C ASP A 176 39.21 -23.35 48.78
N THR A 177 39.98 -22.54 48.04
CA THR A 177 41.31 -22.10 48.48
C THR A 177 41.21 -21.28 49.76
N TYR A 178 40.27 -20.33 49.83
CA TYR A 178 40.02 -19.55 51.05
C TYR A 178 39.62 -20.45 52.22
N THR A 179 38.73 -21.41 51.99
CA THR A 179 38.26 -22.37 53.01
C THR A 179 39.41 -23.23 53.51
N PHE A 180 40.24 -23.76 52.60
CA PHE A 180 41.43 -24.54 52.94
C PHE A 180 42.44 -23.73 53.75
N LEU A 181 42.78 -22.53 53.29
CA LEU A 181 43.70 -21.64 54.01
C LEU A 181 43.14 -21.34 55.41
N HIS A 182 41.85 -21.02 55.52
CA HIS A 182 41.20 -20.71 56.81
C HIS A 182 41.28 -21.88 57.79
N GLY A 183 41.11 -23.11 57.30
CA GLY A 183 41.26 -24.33 58.09
C GLY A 183 42.69 -24.60 58.54
N MET A 184 43.69 -24.23 57.72
CA MET A 184 45.10 -24.54 57.99
C MET A 184 45.81 -23.49 58.86
N ILE A 185 45.59 -22.20 58.61
CA ILE A 185 46.35 -21.11 59.24
C ILE A 185 45.54 -20.42 60.36
N GLY A 186 44.21 -20.59 60.34
CA GLY A 186 43.31 -19.98 61.30
C GLY A 186 42.85 -18.58 60.89
N LYS A 187 41.67 -18.19 61.39
CA LYS A 187 40.93 -17.01 60.90
C LYS A 187 41.68 -15.68 61.05
N LYS A 188 42.48 -15.51 62.11
CA LYS A 188 43.18 -14.26 62.42
C LYS A 188 44.38 -13.98 61.51
N GLU A 189 45.09 -15.01 61.06
CA GLU A 189 46.24 -14.86 60.17
C GLU A 189 45.82 -14.56 58.72
N ILE A 190 44.69 -15.10 58.26
CA ILE A 190 44.16 -14.80 56.91
C ILE A 190 43.61 -13.39 56.81
N GLU A 191 42.83 -12.92 57.80
CA GLU A 191 42.34 -11.54 57.82
C GLU A 191 43.50 -10.51 57.77
N LYS A 192 44.70 -10.92 58.20
CA LYS A 192 45.91 -10.11 58.10
C LYS A 192 46.56 -10.19 56.72
N LEU A 193 46.65 -11.38 56.12
CA LEU A 193 47.16 -11.59 54.76
C LEU A 193 46.28 -10.94 53.68
N ASP A 194 44.95 -10.99 53.82
CA ASP A 194 44.02 -10.34 52.89
C ASP A 194 44.25 -8.84 52.80
N LYS A 195 44.56 -8.18 53.93
CA LYS A 195 44.85 -6.74 53.98
C LYS A 195 46.16 -6.33 53.29
N ASP A 196 47.09 -7.27 53.14
CA ASP A 196 48.42 -7.00 52.58
C ASP A 196 48.50 -7.37 51.08
N PHE A 197 47.60 -8.23 50.57
CA PHE A 197 47.71 -8.83 49.24
C PHE A 197 46.50 -8.62 48.30
N LEU A 198 45.35 -8.14 48.79
CA LEU A 198 44.14 -7.81 48.01
C LEU A 198 43.73 -6.34 48.21
#